data_AF-A0A1H9DI67-F1
#
_entry.id   AF-A0A1H9DI67-F1
#
_cell.length_a   1.000
_cell.length_b   1.000
_cell.length_c   1.000
_cell.angle_alpha   90.00
_cell.angle_beta   90.00
_cell.angle_gamma   90.00
#
_symmetry.space_group_name_H-M   'P 1'
#
loop_
_entity.id
_entity.type
_entity.pdbx_description
1 polymer ?
#
loop_
_entity_poly.entity_id
_entity_poly.type
_entity_poly.pdbx_seq_one_letter_code
_entity_poly.pdbx_strand_id
1 'polypeptide(L)' 'MAILQQLGSEPLALGSILVWTLLAFVLAIAGGALMGLRLGASALGKELAALMGALFGPVAAVPGVLLGLLILKLV' A
#
# COMPACT_ATOMS: atom_id res chain seq x y z
N MET A 1 22.29 8.74 2.63
CA MET A 1 22.10 7.33 3.01
C MET A 1 21.79 7.11 4.51
N ALA A 2 21.55 8.15 5.32
CA ALA A 2 21.26 7.97 6.76
C ALA A 2 19.76 7.75 7.04
N ILE A 3 18.86 8.42 6.31
CA ILE A 3 17.41 8.39 6.55
C ILE A 3 16.78 7.03 6.22
N LEU A 4 17.20 6.38 5.13
CA LEU A 4 16.70 5.04 4.77
C LEU A 4 17.14 3.97 5.78
N GLN A 5 18.33 4.12 6.37
CA GLN A 5 18.79 3.21 7.43
C GLN A 5 17.97 3.40 8.71
N GLN A 6 17.65 4.65 9.07
CA GLN A 6 16.76 4.94 10.21
C GLN A 6 15.35 4.38 10.05
N LEU A 7 14.83 4.26 8.82
CA LEU A 7 13.50 3.69 8.54
C LEU A 7 13.41 2.17 8.74
N GLY A 8 14.55 1.48 8.78
CA GLY A 8 14.64 0.03 9.01
C GLY A 8 15.48 -0.35 10.25
N SER A 9 15.82 0.63 11.09
CA SER A 9 16.56 0.39 12.33
C SER A 9 15.62 0.08 13.48
N GLU A 10 15.97 -0.91 14.28
CA GLU A 10 15.28 -1.22 15.54
C GLU A 10 15.63 -0.16 16.62
N PRO A 11 14.66 0.24 17.46
CA PRO A 11 13.25 -0.14 17.46
C PRO A 11 12.43 0.60 16.39
N LEU A 12 11.49 -0.10 15.74
CA LEU A 12 10.54 0.50 14.79
C LEU A 12 9.80 1.70 15.38
N ALA A 13 10.26 2.90 15.00
CA ALA A 13 9.63 4.15 15.38
C ALA A 13 8.25 4.28 14.69
N LEU A 14 7.32 4.98 15.35
CA LEU A 14 6.02 5.36 14.78
C LEU A 14 6.17 6.06 13.41
N GLY A 15 7.23 6.87 13.25
CA GLY A 15 7.55 7.52 11.98
C GLY A 15 7.80 6.53 10.85
N SER A 16 8.53 5.44 11.12
CA SER A 16 8.81 4.40 10.11
C SER A 16 7.54 3.67 9.70
N ILE A 17 6.67 3.34 10.65
CA ILE A 17 5.38 2.70 10.36
C ILE A 17 4.53 3.57 9.44
N LEU A 18 4.46 4.87 9.74
CA LEU A 18 3.67 5.83 8.98
C LEU A 18 4.21 6.02 7.56
N VAL A 19 5.53 6.14 7.40
CA VAL A 19 6.18 6.26 6.09
C VAL A 19 5.94 5.03 5.22
N TRP A 20 6.16 3.82 5.76
CA TRP A 20 5.96 2.59 4.99
C TRP A 20 4.49 2.35 4.65
N THR A 21 3.57 2.65 5.57
CA THR A 21 2.13 2.52 5.31
C THR A 21 1.65 3.51 4.25
N LEU A 22 2.14 4.76 4.29
CA LEU A 22 1.82 5.78 3.28
C LEU A 22 2.34 5.37 1.90
N LEU A 23 3.56 4.84 1.84
CA LEU A 23 4.17 4.38 0.60
C LEU A 23 3.41 3.19 0.02
N ALA A 24 2.99 2.25 0.88
CA ALA A 24 2.13 1.15 0.49
C ALA A 24 0.77 1.64 -0.04
N PHE A 25 0.15 2.62 0.59
CA PHE A 25 -1.12 3.20 0.15
C PHE A 25 -1.03 3.79 -1.25
N VAL A 26 0.01 4.60 -1.54
CA VAL A 26 0.21 5.22 -2.85
C VAL A 26 0.46 4.18 -3.94
N LEU A 27 1.32 3.19 -3.67
CA LEU A 27 1.58 2.10 -4.61
C LEU A 27 0.32 1.24 -4.83
N ALA A 28 -0.48 1.02 -3.81
CA ALA A 28 -1.71 0.24 -3.88
C ALA A 28 -2.79 0.93 -4.71
N ILE A 29 -2.89 2.26 -4.66
CA ILE A 29 -3.76 3.02 -5.56
C ILE A 29 -3.35 2.78 -7.02
N ALA A 30 -2.06 2.94 -7.32
CA ALA A 30 -1.57 2.79 -8.69
C ALA A 30 -1.73 1.34 -9.20
N GLY A 31 -1.29 0.35 -8.42
CA GLY A 31 -1.40 -1.06 -8.75
C GLY A 31 -2.86 -1.52 -8.83
N GLY A 32 -3.70 -1.05 -7.90
CA GLY A 32 -5.14 -1.33 -7.87
C GLY A 32 -5.84 -0.77 -9.11
N ALA A 33 -5.56 0.48 -9.50
CA ALA A 33 -6.14 1.09 -10.69
C ALA A 33 -5.76 0.34 -11.97
N LEU A 34 -4.48 -0.04 -12.12
CA LEU A 34 -3.99 -0.81 -13.26
C LEU A 34 -4.67 -2.18 -13.34
N MET A 35 -4.82 -2.86 -12.20
CA MET A 35 -5.49 -4.16 -12.15
C MET A 35 -7.00 -4.04 -12.37
N GLY A 36 -7.64 -3.00 -11.84
CA GLY A 36 -9.04 -2.66 -12.08
C GLY A 36 -9.33 -2.43 -13.56
N LEU A 37 -8.48 -1.66 -14.25
CA LEU A 37 -8.53 -1.49 -15.70
C LEU A 37 -8.41 -2.82 -16.45
N ARG A 38 -7.51 -3.71 -16.01
CA ARG A 38 -7.29 -5.00 -16.68
C ARG A 38 -8.46 -5.98 -16.50
N LEU A 39 -9.10 -6.00 -15.34
CA LEU A 39 -10.15 -6.97 -15.01
C LEU A 39 -11.57 -6.45 -15.28
N GLY A 40 -11.84 -5.19 -14.94
CA GLY A 40 -13.20 -4.63 -14.88
C GLY A 40 -13.58 -3.72 -16.05
N ALA A 41 -12.63 -3.30 -16.89
CA ALA A 41 -12.92 -2.28 -17.91
C ALA A 41 -13.97 -2.70 -18.95
N SER A 42 -14.07 -4.00 -19.26
CA SER A 42 -15.08 -4.51 -20.19
C SER A 42 -16.49 -4.53 -19.61
N ALA A 43 -16.63 -4.59 -18.27
CA ALA A 43 -17.91 -4.69 -17.59
C ALA A 43 -18.40 -3.33 -17.06
N LEU A 44 -17.51 -2.51 -16.53
CA LEU A 44 -17.83 -1.24 -15.87
C LEU A 44 -17.45 0.00 -16.69
N GLY A 45 -16.71 -0.17 -17.79
CA GLY A 45 -16.03 0.92 -18.48
C GLY A 45 -14.70 1.27 -17.81
N LYS A 46 -13.80 1.92 -18.58
CA LYS A 46 -12.41 2.16 -18.15
C LYS A 46 -12.32 3.03 -16.90
N GLU A 47 -13.06 4.14 -16.87
CA GLU A 47 -12.95 5.13 -15.80
C GLU A 47 -13.44 4.59 -14.46
N LEU A 48 -14.63 3.97 -14.44
CA LEU A 48 -15.18 3.37 -13.23
C LEU A 48 -14.32 2.18 -12.76
N ALA A 49 -13.82 1.34 -13.69
CA ALA A 49 -12.95 0.23 -13.34
C ALA A 49 -11.61 0.70 -12.71
N ALA A 50 -11.03 1.79 -13.22
CA ALA A 50 -9.84 2.41 -12.63
C ALA A 50 -10.11 2.97 -11.23
N LEU A 51 -11.23 3.69 -11.05
CA LEU A 51 -11.61 4.25 -9.75
C LEU A 51 -11.88 3.17 -8.71
N MET A 52 -12.59 2.09 -9.08
CA MET A 52 -12.81 0.95 -8.19
C MET A 52 -11.50 0.25 -7.83
N GLY A 53 -10.63 0.02 -8.81
CA GLY A 53 -9.30 -0.52 -8.57
C GLY A 53 -8.47 0.34 -7.61
N ALA A 54 -8.44 1.65 -7.85
CA ALA A 54 -7.73 2.62 -7.00
C ALA A 54 -8.27 2.65 -5.57
N LEU A 55 -9.59 2.58 -5.40
CA LEU A 55 -10.25 2.63 -4.10
C LEU A 55 -10.02 1.35 -3.29
N PHE A 56 -10.10 0.19 -3.93
CA PHE A 56 -9.98 -1.11 -3.24
C PHE A 56 -8.55 -1.63 -3.16
N GLY A 57 -7.61 -1.13 -3.98
CA GLY A 57 -6.19 -1.49 -3.91
C GLY A 57 -5.61 -1.36 -2.48
N PRO A 58 -5.81 -0.22 -1.80
CA PRO A 58 -5.37 -0.03 -0.42
C PRO A 58 -6.01 -0.97 0.61
N VAL A 59 -7.21 -1.50 0.35
CA VAL A 59 -7.95 -2.33 1.31
C VAL A 59 -7.20 -3.62 1.65
N ALA A 60 -6.46 -4.20 0.71
CA ALA A 60 -5.60 -5.34 0.97
C ALA A 60 -4.18 -4.93 1.39
N ALA A 61 -3.62 -3.92 0.73
CA ALA A 61 -2.22 -3.54 0.92
C ALA A 61 -1.95 -2.91 2.30
N VAL A 62 -2.82 -2.00 2.77
CA VAL A 62 -2.62 -1.29 4.03
C VAL A 62 -2.68 -2.24 5.24
N PRO A 63 -3.70 -3.11 5.39
CA PRO A 63 -3.71 -4.09 6.47
C PRO A 63 -2.54 -5.07 6.41
N GLY A 64 -2.15 -5.53 5.22
CA GLY A 64 -1.01 -6.43 5.05
C GLY A 64 0.30 -5.79 5.51
N VAL A 65 0.55 -4.54 5.14
CA VAL A 65 1.75 -3.79 5.57
C VAL A 65 1.72 -3.48 7.07
N LEU A 66 0.58 -3.06 7.61
CA LEU A 66 0.43 -2.84 9.06
C LEU A 66 0.71 -4.12 9.85
N LEU A 67 0.18 -5.26 9.41
CA LEU A 67 0.45 -6.56 10.05
C LEU A 67 1.92 -6.94 9.93
N GLY A 68 2.54 -6.77 8.75
CA GLY A 68 3.95 -7.06 8.54
C GLY A 68 4.85 -6.22 9.45
N LEU A 69 4.57 -4.92 9.57
CA LEU A 69 5.31 -4.00 10.45
C LEU A 69 5.07 -4.31 11.94
N LEU A 70 3.85 -4.73 12.31
CA LEU A 70 3.54 -5.15 13.67
C LEU A 70 4.32 -6.42 14.05
N ILE A 71 4.37 -7.41 13.15
CA ILE A 71 5.15 -8.64 13.34
C ILE A 71 6.64 -8.29 13.44
N LEU A 72 7.14 -7.43 12.56
CA LEU A 72 8.54 -7.02 12.57
C LEU A 72 8.93 -6.33 13.88
N LYS A 73 8.02 -5.56 14.50
CA LYS A 73 8.24 -4.93 15.81
C LYS A 73 8.30 -5.93 16.97
N LEU A 74 7.76 -7.13 16.80
CA LEU A 74 7.71 -8.16 17.83
C LEU A 74 8.91 -9.13 17.78
N VAL A 75 9.71 -9.09 16.71
CA VAL A 75 10.87 -9.96 16.47
C VAL A 75 12.14 -9.19 16.73
#